data_AF-A0A0K8R603-F1
#
_entry.id   AF-A0A0K8R603-F1
#
_cell.length_a   1.000
_cell.length_b   1.000
_cell.length_c   1.000
_cell.angle_alpha   90.00
_cell.angle_beta   90.00
_cell.angle_gamma   90.00
#
_symmetry.space_group_name_H-M   'P 1'
#
loop_
_entity.id
_entity.type
_entity.pdbx_description
1 polymer ?
#
loop_
_entity_poly.entity_id
_entity_poly.type
_entity_poly.pdbx_seq_one_letter_code
_entity_poly.pdbx_strand_id
1 'polypeptide(L)'
;MDEKIVWALIAAALGICSGQNSEEANICLEEPQLGQGRNVVDGWTYKPDLDKCYAFPHVKRRAYGNENIFLTESACNQKCRAHVPAECYAKRPPSKGKSDHPVATYDSNTGRCINIRATKGGGVENVFNNGVSCTKKCRDTDLRLCLNATEADCEHLENPSTSYRYDNVSQTCKKSVDGTCGGFQSAEKCFQRCAVLVDNKCTLPIQNITSCEKPTKRYGFNSEKNRCEELLGCADGGNSFQKAKECWSLCAPTHRCYMRPDTGRFPNLGFVTRYYYDVTKNVCSSAKKIRSKVPGNTNLFESAEQCQQVCKAEYKGNREH
;
A
#
# COMPACT_ATOMS: atom_id res chain seq x y z
N MET A 1 -64.16 -56.65 -30.85
CA MET A 1 -63.64 -57.03 -29.52
C MET A 1 -62.15 -56.83 -29.55
N ASP A 2 -61.68 -56.16 -28.50
CA ASP A 2 -60.32 -56.07 -27.98
C ASP A 2 -59.29 -55.12 -28.64
N GLU A 3 -59.06 -54.02 -27.91
CA GLU A 3 -57.81 -53.26 -27.80
C GLU A 3 -56.59 -54.18 -27.66
N LYS A 4 -55.38 -53.76 -28.10
CA LYS A 4 -54.15 -53.75 -27.24
C LYS A 4 -53.01 -52.87 -27.83
N ILE A 5 -52.67 -51.84 -27.07
CA ILE A 5 -51.35 -51.50 -26.49
C ILE A 5 -50.17 -51.18 -27.44
N VAL A 6 -49.79 -49.90 -27.37
CA VAL A 6 -48.52 -49.26 -27.80
C VAL A 6 -47.36 -49.75 -26.93
N TRP A 7 -46.20 -50.02 -27.54
CA TRP A 7 -44.91 -50.10 -26.86
C TRP A 7 -43.93 -49.09 -27.44
N ALA A 8 -43.63 -48.05 -26.65
CA ALA A 8 -42.56 -47.11 -26.89
C ALA A 8 -41.23 -47.71 -26.39
N LEU A 9 -40.20 -47.72 -27.25
CA LEU A 9 -38.84 -48.10 -26.88
C LEU A 9 -38.11 -46.88 -26.32
N ILE A 10 -37.79 -46.92 -25.02
CA ILE A 10 -36.89 -45.96 -24.37
C ILE A 10 -35.46 -46.46 -24.56
N ALA A 11 -34.68 -45.75 -25.36
CA ALA A 11 -33.23 -45.91 -25.40
C ALA A 11 -32.62 -45.16 -24.21
N ALA A 12 -32.17 -45.89 -23.19
CA ALA A 12 -31.38 -45.34 -22.11
C ALA A 12 -29.93 -45.17 -22.59
N ALA A 13 -29.58 -43.96 -23.02
CA ALA A 13 -28.18 -43.57 -23.15
C ALA A 13 -27.64 -43.32 -21.73
N LEU A 14 -26.96 -44.33 -21.16
CA LEU A 14 -26.08 -44.15 -20.01
C LEU A 14 -24.87 -43.31 -20.47
N GLY A 15 -25.06 -41.99 -20.49
CA GLY A 15 -23.97 -41.04 -20.58
C GLY A 15 -23.17 -41.10 -19.30
N ILE A 16 -22.08 -41.85 -19.31
CA ILE A 16 -20.98 -41.68 -18.36
C ILE A 16 -20.52 -40.25 -18.56
N CYS A 17 -20.91 -39.35 -17.65
CA CYS A 17 -20.26 -38.06 -17.51
C CYS A 17 -18.83 -38.36 -17.09
N SER A 18 -17.95 -38.47 -18.10
CA SER A 18 -16.52 -38.31 -17.91
C SER A 18 -16.34 -37.01 -17.15
N GLY A 19 -15.97 -37.13 -15.87
CA GLY A 19 -15.53 -36.00 -15.08
C GLY A 19 -14.40 -35.34 -15.84
N GLN A 20 -14.71 -34.27 -16.55
CA GLN A 20 -13.73 -33.24 -16.80
C GLN A 20 -13.31 -32.79 -15.40
N ASN A 21 -12.07 -33.13 -15.02
CA ASN A 21 -11.38 -32.43 -13.96
C ASN A 21 -11.46 -30.95 -14.34
N SER A 22 -12.46 -30.23 -13.81
CA SER A 22 -12.39 -28.78 -13.75
C SER A 22 -11.13 -28.50 -12.96
N GLU A 23 -10.10 -27.96 -13.60
CA GLU A 23 -9.04 -27.29 -12.86
C GLU A 23 -9.76 -26.39 -11.85
N GLU A 24 -9.60 -26.69 -10.55
CA GLU A 24 -10.23 -25.88 -9.51
C GLU A 24 -9.81 -24.43 -9.77
N ALA A 25 -10.78 -23.58 -10.09
CA ALA A 25 -10.52 -22.19 -10.39
C ALA A 25 -9.68 -21.58 -9.25
N ASN A 26 -8.57 -20.95 -9.60
CA ASN A 26 -7.70 -20.34 -8.60
C ASN A 26 -8.42 -19.13 -8.01
N ILE A 27 -9.06 -19.33 -6.85
CA ILE A 27 -9.83 -18.29 -6.15
C ILE A 27 -9.01 -17.01 -5.88
N CYS A 28 -7.68 -17.09 -5.85
CA CYS A 28 -6.83 -15.91 -5.63
C CYS A 28 -6.75 -14.99 -6.86
N LEU A 29 -7.19 -15.44 -8.03
CA LEU A 29 -7.28 -14.63 -9.24
C LEU A 29 -8.68 -14.01 -9.44
N GLU A 30 -9.66 -14.40 -8.63
CA GLU A 30 -11.03 -13.89 -8.74
C GLU A 30 -11.15 -12.48 -8.16
N GLU A 31 -11.95 -11.64 -8.82
CA GLU A 31 -12.30 -10.33 -8.27
C GLU A 31 -13.27 -10.47 -7.09
N PRO A 32 -12.95 -9.92 -5.90
CA PRO A 32 -13.80 -10.05 -4.73
C PRO A 32 -15.10 -9.26 -4.91
N GLN A 33 -16.22 -9.91 -4.63
CA GLN A 33 -17.53 -9.28 -4.73
C GLN A 33 -17.99 -8.76 -3.37
N LEU A 34 -18.46 -7.50 -3.31
CA LEU A 34 -19.05 -6.92 -2.09
C LEU A 34 -20.20 -7.81 -1.57
N GLY A 35 -21.02 -8.32 -2.49
CA GLY A 35 -22.23 -9.08 -2.19
C GLY A 35 -23.45 -8.21 -1.91
N GLN A 36 -24.62 -8.83 -1.78
CA GLN A 36 -25.89 -8.15 -1.53
C GLN A 36 -26.34 -8.32 -0.08
N GLY A 37 -26.67 -7.22 0.60
CA GLY A 37 -27.12 -7.22 1.99
C GLY A 37 -26.70 -5.99 2.77
N ARG A 38 -27.20 -5.86 4.01
CA ARG A 38 -26.92 -4.70 4.88
C ARG A 38 -25.82 -4.95 5.93
N ASN A 39 -25.43 -6.21 6.14
CA ASN A 39 -24.47 -6.58 7.17
C ASN A 39 -23.05 -6.60 6.60
N VAL A 40 -22.48 -5.40 6.41
CA VAL A 40 -21.12 -5.22 5.90
C VAL A 40 -20.13 -5.38 7.05
N VAL A 41 -19.12 -6.23 6.84
CA VAL A 41 -18.02 -6.51 7.76
C VAL A 41 -16.70 -6.40 7.03
N ASP A 42 -15.62 -6.17 7.77
CA ASP A 42 -14.28 -6.18 7.21
C ASP A 42 -13.76 -7.62 7.06
N GLY A 43 -13.08 -7.88 5.95
CA GLY A 43 -12.36 -9.11 5.68
C GLY A 43 -11.10 -8.82 4.89
N TRP A 44 -10.55 -9.84 4.25
CA TRP A 44 -9.30 -9.77 3.51
C TRP A 44 -9.46 -10.36 2.12
N THR A 45 -8.86 -9.73 1.12
CA THR A 45 -8.81 -10.22 -0.26
C THR A 45 -7.38 -10.17 -0.76
N TYR A 46 -7.01 -11.10 -1.62
CA TYR A 46 -5.69 -11.12 -2.25
C TYR A 46 -5.72 -10.35 -3.56
N LYS A 47 -4.74 -9.48 -3.78
CA LYS A 47 -4.54 -8.78 -5.04
C LYS A 47 -3.35 -9.40 -5.79
N PRO A 48 -3.56 -10.14 -6.90
CA PRO A 48 -2.49 -10.84 -7.60
C PRO A 48 -1.40 -9.89 -8.14
N ASP A 49 -1.79 -8.77 -8.77
CA ASP A 49 -0.84 -7.79 -9.32
C ASP A 49 0.10 -7.15 -8.29
N LEU A 50 -0.23 -7.27 -7.00
CA LEU A 50 0.56 -6.73 -5.90
C LEU A 50 1.12 -7.83 -5.02
N ASP A 51 0.80 -9.09 -5.25
CA ASP A 51 1.05 -10.21 -4.35
C ASP A 51 0.84 -9.82 -2.88
N LYS A 52 -0.35 -9.33 -2.52
CA LYS A 52 -0.62 -8.85 -1.17
C LYS A 52 -2.09 -8.99 -0.79
N CYS A 53 -2.32 -9.37 0.46
CA CYS A 53 -3.64 -9.39 1.08
C CYS A 53 -3.99 -8.02 1.64
N TYR A 54 -5.19 -7.55 1.33
CA TYR A 54 -5.68 -6.23 1.72
C TYR A 54 -7.03 -6.33 2.39
N ALA A 55 -7.32 -5.39 3.29
CA ALA A 55 -8.63 -5.28 3.89
C ALA A 55 -9.68 -4.96 2.81
N PHE A 56 -10.83 -5.62 2.90
CA PHE A 56 -11.94 -5.48 1.97
C PHE A 56 -13.28 -5.56 2.72
N PRO A 57 -14.10 -4.49 2.68
CA PRO A 57 -15.45 -4.55 3.22
C PRO A 57 -16.30 -5.45 2.33
N HIS A 58 -17.11 -6.31 2.93
CA HIS A 58 -18.00 -7.23 2.21
C HIS A 58 -19.22 -7.59 3.06
N VAL A 59 -20.29 -8.05 2.43
CA VAL A 59 -21.45 -8.60 3.14
C VAL A 59 -21.05 -9.92 3.79
N LYS A 60 -21.30 -10.06 5.10
CA LYS A 60 -20.88 -11.24 5.88
C LYS A 60 -21.25 -12.57 5.22
N ARG A 61 -20.27 -13.46 5.07
CA ARG A 61 -20.45 -14.80 4.49
C ARG A 61 -20.80 -15.85 5.56
N ARG A 62 -21.43 -16.95 5.13
CA ARG A 62 -21.65 -18.13 5.98
C ARG A 62 -20.36 -18.96 6.15
N ALA A 63 -19.54 -19.01 5.10
CA ALA A 63 -18.23 -19.66 5.07
C ALA A 63 -17.25 -18.76 4.31
N TYR A 64 -15.96 -18.81 4.68
CA TYR A 64 -14.89 -17.98 4.13
C TYR A 64 -13.83 -18.85 3.45
N GLY A 65 -13.13 -18.29 2.46
CA GLY A 65 -12.03 -18.96 1.76
C GLY A 65 -12.44 -19.85 0.58
N ASN A 66 -13.73 -19.84 0.19
CA ASN A 66 -14.24 -20.47 -1.04
C ASN A 66 -14.27 -19.50 -2.24
N GLU A 67 -14.01 -18.23 -1.99
CA GLU A 67 -13.90 -17.13 -2.95
C GLU A 67 -12.69 -16.29 -2.49
N ASN A 68 -12.31 -15.25 -3.25
CA ASN A 68 -11.23 -14.32 -2.87
C ASN A 68 -11.58 -13.39 -1.68
N ILE A 69 -12.22 -13.94 -0.64
CA ILE A 69 -12.62 -13.24 0.58
C ILE A 69 -12.34 -14.16 1.77
N PHE A 70 -11.51 -13.65 2.68
CA PHE A 70 -10.99 -14.34 3.84
C PHE A 70 -11.36 -13.59 5.11
N LEU A 71 -11.59 -14.33 6.20
CA LEU A 71 -11.94 -13.71 7.48
C LEU A 71 -10.75 -12.98 8.12
N THR A 72 -9.52 -13.48 7.91
CA THR A 72 -8.30 -12.92 8.50
C THR A 72 -7.21 -12.79 7.47
N GLU A 73 -6.28 -11.84 7.68
CA GLU A 73 -5.09 -11.67 6.85
C GLU A 73 -4.28 -12.97 6.76
N SER A 74 -4.12 -13.66 7.90
CA SER A 74 -3.37 -14.91 7.95
C SER A 74 -4.00 -16.01 7.09
N ALA A 75 -5.33 -16.10 7.03
CA ALA A 75 -6.00 -17.08 6.17
C ALA A 75 -5.79 -16.75 4.68
N CYS A 76 -5.87 -15.45 4.34
CA CYS A 76 -5.58 -14.97 2.98
C CYS A 76 -4.13 -15.29 2.58
N ASN A 77 -3.15 -14.93 3.42
CA ASN A 77 -1.74 -15.18 3.15
C ASN A 77 -1.43 -16.69 3.06
N GLN A 78 -2.02 -17.52 3.91
CA GLN A 78 -1.82 -18.98 3.83
C GLN A 78 -2.36 -19.57 2.52
N LYS A 79 -3.51 -19.08 2.04
CA LYS A 79 -4.13 -19.60 0.82
C LYS A 79 -3.49 -19.08 -0.46
N CYS A 80 -3.27 -17.76 -0.54
CA CYS A 80 -2.84 -17.08 -1.77
C CYS A 80 -1.36 -16.73 -1.80
N ARG A 81 -0.67 -16.79 -0.66
CA ARG A 81 0.75 -16.42 -0.52
C ARG A 81 1.55 -17.53 0.17
N ALA A 82 1.24 -18.79 -0.17
CA ALA A 82 1.85 -19.98 0.44
C ALA A 82 3.38 -20.03 0.32
N HIS A 83 3.96 -19.29 -0.63
CA HIS A 83 5.39 -19.15 -0.79
C HIS A 83 6.05 -18.31 0.33
N VAL A 84 5.32 -17.44 1.01
CA VAL A 84 5.82 -16.63 2.12
C VAL A 84 5.64 -17.39 3.44
N PRO A 85 6.72 -17.63 4.21
CA PRO A 85 6.63 -18.36 5.46
C PRO A 85 5.66 -17.71 6.47
N ALA A 86 4.85 -18.52 7.15
CA ALA A 86 3.91 -18.04 8.18
C ALA A 86 4.60 -17.25 9.31
N GLU A 87 5.87 -17.55 9.60
CA GLU A 87 6.69 -16.78 10.56
C GLU A 87 6.84 -15.30 10.18
N CYS A 88 6.77 -14.95 8.89
CA CYS A 88 6.87 -13.57 8.40
C CYS A 88 5.61 -12.73 8.70
N TYR A 89 4.45 -13.38 8.88
CA TYR A 89 3.18 -12.73 9.24
C TYR A 89 2.85 -12.87 10.72
N ALA A 90 3.65 -13.64 11.47
CA ALA A 90 3.43 -13.83 12.89
C ALA A 90 3.59 -12.50 13.64
N LYS A 91 2.90 -12.38 14.77
CA LYS A 91 3.04 -11.21 15.64
C LYS A 91 4.45 -11.15 16.19
N ARG A 92 4.99 -9.93 16.26
CA ARG A 92 6.24 -9.64 16.95
C ARG A 92 6.11 -10.06 18.42
N PRO A 93 7.10 -10.77 18.99
CA PRO A 93 7.07 -11.09 20.42
C PRO A 93 7.17 -9.83 21.28
N PRO A 94 6.55 -9.84 22.48
CA PRO A 94 6.70 -8.76 23.44
C PRO A 94 8.14 -8.71 23.99
N SER A 95 8.60 -7.51 24.36
CA SER A 95 9.85 -7.35 25.10
C SER A 95 9.70 -7.90 26.52
N LYS A 96 10.67 -8.71 26.97
CA LYS A 96 10.76 -9.22 28.35
C LYS A 96 11.83 -8.50 29.15
N GLY A 97 12.33 -7.37 28.65
CA GLY A 97 13.30 -6.52 29.35
C GLY A 97 14.70 -7.10 29.35
N LYS A 98 15.27 -7.39 30.53
CA LYS A 98 16.69 -7.72 30.70
C LYS A 98 17.12 -9.04 30.03
N SER A 99 16.18 -9.95 29.81
CA SER A 99 16.42 -11.25 29.14
C SER A 99 16.35 -11.18 27.61
N ASP A 100 16.16 -9.98 27.04
CA ASP A 100 16.04 -9.82 25.60
C ASP A 100 17.40 -9.83 24.90
N HIS A 101 17.50 -10.64 23.85
CA HIS A 101 18.66 -10.70 22.97
C HIS A 101 18.45 -9.82 21.74
N PRO A 102 19.53 -9.27 21.15
CA PRO A 102 19.44 -8.58 19.86
C PRO A 102 19.03 -9.56 18.78
N VAL A 103 17.91 -9.29 18.13
CA VAL A 103 17.32 -10.12 17.05
C VAL A 103 16.74 -9.19 15.98
N ALA A 104 16.32 -9.76 14.85
CA ALA A 104 15.59 -9.04 13.83
C ALA A 104 14.13 -9.52 13.76
N THR A 105 13.23 -8.62 13.35
CA THR A 105 11.82 -8.93 13.06
C THR A 105 11.46 -8.34 11.69
N TYR A 106 10.55 -8.99 10.98
CA TYR A 106 10.07 -8.54 9.68
C TYR A 106 8.80 -7.70 9.86
N ASP A 107 8.79 -6.50 9.31
CA ASP A 107 7.59 -5.67 9.21
C ASP A 107 7.07 -5.74 7.76
N SER A 108 5.97 -6.47 7.55
CA SER A 108 5.33 -6.63 6.23
C SER A 108 4.66 -5.35 5.71
N ASN A 109 4.38 -4.37 6.58
CA ASN A 109 3.82 -3.09 6.15
C ASN A 109 4.91 -2.22 5.51
N THR A 110 6.10 -2.24 6.10
CA THR A 110 7.24 -1.44 5.64
C THR A 110 8.28 -2.25 4.88
N GLY A 111 8.04 -3.53 4.60
CA GLY A 111 8.95 -4.41 3.87
C GLY A 111 10.37 -4.48 4.46
N ARG A 112 10.52 -4.20 5.77
CA ARG A 112 11.83 -4.01 6.41
C ARG A 112 12.07 -5.02 7.52
N CYS A 113 13.31 -5.48 7.58
CA CYS A 113 13.84 -6.19 8.73
C CYS A 113 14.40 -5.19 9.73
N ILE A 114 13.77 -5.12 10.90
CA ILE A 114 14.08 -4.16 11.95
C ILE A 114 14.82 -4.89 13.07
N ASN A 115 15.93 -4.31 13.53
CA ASN A 115 16.64 -4.81 14.71
C ASN A 115 15.85 -4.46 15.97
N ILE A 116 15.56 -5.48 16.78
CA ILE A 116 14.82 -5.37 18.02
C ILE A 116 15.55 -6.12 19.13
N ARG A 117 15.06 -5.98 20.36
CA ARG A 117 15.42 -6.87 21.46
C ARG A 117 14.19 -7.69 21.83
N ALA A 118 14.34 -9.00 21.84
CA ALA A 118 13.29 -9.94 22.29
C ALA A 118 13.91 -11.25 22.79
N THR A 119 13.19 -11.98 23.63
CA THR A 119 13.47 -13.38 23.93
C THR A 119 12.66 -14.26 22.98
N LYS A 120 13.29 -15.24 22.32
CA LYS A 120 12.58 -16.24 21.53
C LYS A 120 11.68 -17.08 22.45
N GLY A 121 10.38 -17.07 22.19
CA GLY A 121 9.40 -17.85 22.92
C GLY A 121 9.17 -19.23 22.32
N GLY A 122 7.99 -19.80 22.59
CA GLY A 122 7.51 -21.03 21.96
C GLY A 122 6.43 -20.73 20.92
N GLY A 123 6.43 -21.48 19.81
CA GLY A 123 5.49 -21.31 18.70
C GLY A 123 6.13 -20.69 17.44
N VAL A 124 5.28 -20.30 16.48
CA VAL A 124 5.69 -19.62 15.24
C VAL A 124 5.78 -18.12 15.54
N GLU A 125 6.99 -17.57 15.60
CA GLU A 125 7.26 -16.18 15.93
C GLU A 125 8.03 -15.47 14.82
N ASN A 126 7.75 -14.17 14.64
CA ASN A 126 8.44 -13.30 13.70
C ASN A 126 9.77 -12.80 14.27
N VAL A 127 10.72 -13.73 14.45
CA VAL A 127 12.01 -13.51 15.12
C VAL A 127 13.13 -14.22 14.36
N PHE A 128 14.17 -13.47 14.03
CA PHE A 128 15.32 -13.93 13.26
C PHE A 128 16.62 -13.59 13.97
N ASN A 129 17.64 -14.44 13.80
CA ASN A 129 18.93 -14.25 14.46
C ASN A 129 19.62 -12.93 14.07
N ASN A 130 19.41 -12.47 12.84
CA ASN A 130 19.95 -11.21 12.33
C ASN A 130 19.16 -10.72 11.12
N GLY A 131 19.42 -9.47 10.73
CA GLY A 131 18.76 -8.84 9.58
C GLY A 131 18.95 -9.57 8.25
N VAL A 132 20.08 -10.27 8.05
CA VAL A 132 20.35 -11.04 6.82
C VAL A 132 19.42 -12.25 6.73
N SER A 133 19.28 -13.00 7.83
CA SER A 133 18.37 -14.15 7.90
C SER A 133 16.90 -13.75 7.75
N CYS A 134 16.49 -12.63 8.36
CA CYS A 134 15.17 -12.04 8.15
C CYS A 134 14.94 -11.64 6.69
N THR A 135 15.94 -10.99 6.08
CA THR A 135 15.86 -10.51 4.70
C THR A 135 15.62 -11.66 3.74
N LYS A 136 16.47 -12.69 3.81
CA LYS A 136 16.40 -13.84 2.92
C LYS A 136 15.10 -14.63 3.08
N LYS A 137 14.61 -14.79 4.31
CA LYS A 137 13.43 -15.63 4.60
C LYS A 137 12.09 -14.92 4.41
N CYS A 138 12.04 -13.61 4.66
CA CYS A 138 10.80 -12.86 4.68
C CYS A 138 10.77 -11.72 3.67
N ARG A 139 11.73 -10.79 3.73
CA ARG A 139 11.70 -9.63 2.82
C ARG A 139 11.75 -10.05 1.36
N ASP A 140 12.72 -10.87 1.00
CA ASP A 140 12.97 -11.22 -0.39
C ASP A 140 11.86 -12.15 -0.94
N THR A 141 11.23 -12.93 -0.05
CA THR A 141 10.10 -13.78 -0.37
C THR A 141 8.80 -12.99 -0.49
N ASP A 142 8.52 -12.04 0.42
CA ASP A 142 7.36 -11.16 0.34
C ASP A 142 7.43 -10.23 -0.87
N LEU A 143 8.62 -9.72 -1.19
CA LEU A 143 8.84 -8.81 -2.31
C LEU A 143 9.35 -9.54 -3.56
N ARG A 144 9.06 -10.85 -3.69
CA ARG A 144 9.51 -11.66 -4.83
C ARG A 144 9.12 -11.03 -6.16
N LEU A 145 7.92 -10.47 -6.28
CA LEU A 145 7.46 -9.83 -7.52
C LEU A 145 8.33 -8.62 -7.91
N CYS A 146 8.90 -7.91 -6.92
CA CYS A 146 9.83 -6.81 -7.17
C CYS A 146 11.25 -7.28 -7.53
N LEU A 147 11.69 -8.40 -6.96
CA LEU A 147 13.09 -8.83 -7.02
C LEU A 147 13.34 -9.91 -8.09
N ASN A 148 12.38 -10.79 -8.29
CA ASN A 148 12.48 -11.98 -9.14
C ASN A 148 11.09 -12.46 -9.62
N ALA A 149 10.40 -11.60 -10.38
CA ALA A 149 9.21 -11.99 -11.14
C ALA A 149 9.55 -13.05 -12.19
N THR A 150 8.66 -14.02 -12.35
CA THR A 150 8.75 -15.15 -13.28
C THR A 150 7.67 -15.04 -14.34
N GLU A 151 7.80 -15.72 -15.48
CA GLU A 151 6.81 -15.67 -16.57
C GLU A 151 5.39 -16.03 -16.11
N ALA A 152 5.25 -16.99 -15.20
CA ALA A 152 3.95 -17.35 -14.59
C ALA A 152 3.25 -16.17 -13.89
N ASP A 153 4.03 -15.23 -13.34
CA ASP A 153 3.49 -14.04 -12.66
C ASP A 153 2.86 -13.06 -13.66
N CYS A 154 3.17 -13.16 -14.96
CA CYS A 154 2.60 -12.30 -15.98
C CYS A 154 1.50 -12.97 -16.81
N GLU A 155 1.24 -14.27 -16.67
CA GLU A 155 0.26 -15.01 -17.49
C GLU A 155 -1.16 -14.42 -17.45
N HIS A 156 -1.53 -13.82 -16.31
CA HIS A 156 -2.85 -13.21 -16.10
C HIS A 156 -2.91 -11.72 -16.45
N LEU A 157 -1.78 -11.11 -16.83
CA LEU A 157 -1.75 -9.71 -17.22
C LEU A 157 -2.27 -9.53 -18.64
N GLU A 158 -2.99 -8.44 -18.88
CA GLU A 158 -3.54 -8.13 -20.22
C GLU A 158 -2.45 -8.02 -21.30
N ASN A 159 -1.27 -7.51 -20.96
CA ASN A 159 -0.14 -7.34 -21.88
C ASN A 159 1.18 -7.77 -21.23
N PRO A 160 1.47 -9.07 -21.14
CA PRO A 160 2.64 -9.61 -20.43
C PRO A 160 3.97 -9.04 -20.95
N SER A 161 4.08 -8.88 -22.28
CA SER A 161 5.29 -8.41 -22.97
C SER A 161 5.61 -6.92 -22.77
N THR A 162 4.69 -6.14 -22.19
CA THR A 162 4.87 -4.71 -21.90
C THR A 162 4.73 -4.39 -20.41
N SER A 163 4.80 -5.42 -19.56
CA SER A 163 4.79 -5.31 -18.11
C SER A 163 5.95 -4.44 -17.57
N TYR A 164 5.83 -4.00 -16.33
CA TYR A 164 6.80 -3.15 -15.64
C TYR A 164 7.57 -3.95 -14.62
N ARG A 165 8.87 -3.66 -14.49
CA ARG A 165 9.79 -4.28 -13.54
C ARG A 165 10.41 -3.24 -12.62
N TYR A 166 10.58 -3.58 -11.35
CA TYR A 166 11.39 -2.80 -10.43
C TYR A 166 12.89 -2.98 -10.72
N ASP A 167 13.60 -1.87 -10.92
CA ASP A 167 15.03 -1.83 -11.14
C ASP A 167 15.72 -1.40 -9.84
N ASN A 168 16.49 -2.31 -9.23
CA ASN A 168 17.13 -2.06 -7.94
C ASN A 168 18.30 -1.04 -8.01
N VAL A 169 18.88 -0.81 -9.18
CA VAL A 169 20.02 0.11 -9.35
C VAL A 169 19.54 1.56 -9.38
N SER A 170 18.53 1.83 -10.19
CA SER A 170 17.89 3.14 -10.33
C SER A 170 16.71 3.34 -9.36
N GLN A 171 16.33 2.30 -8.62
CA GLN A 171 15.23 2.29 -7.65
C GLN A 171 13.92 2.83 -8.25
N THR A 172 13.59 2.38 -9.46
CA THR A 172 12.42 2.85 -10.21
C THR A 172 11.72 1.70 -10.94
N CYS A 173 10.47 1.92 -11.33
CA CYS A 173 9.69 0.97 -12.10
C CYS A 173 9.81 1.29 -13.60
N LYS A 174 10.48 0.42 -14.34
CA LYS A 174 10.72 0.57 -15.79
C LYS A 174 9.86 -0.41 -16.57
N LYS A 175 9.50 -0.02 -17.79
CA LYS A 175 8.90 -0.95 -18.73
C LYS A 175 9.89 -2.07 -19.04
N SER A 176 9.44 -3.31 -19.01
CA SER A 176 10.26 -4.46 -19.36
C SER A 176 10.62 -4.39 -20.85
N VAL A 177 11.87 -4.71 -21.15
CA VAL A 177 12.39 -4.81 -22.51
C VAL A 177 12.42 -6.29 -22.91
N ASP A 178 12.37 -6.55 -24.22
CA ASP A 178 12.57 -7.88 -24.81
C ASP A 178 11.50 -8.93 -24.47
N GLY A 179 10.30 -8.49 -24.07
CA GLY A 179 9.15 -9.37 -23.83
C GLY A 179 9.22 -10.19 -22.54
N THR A 180 10.23 -9.94 -21.68
CA THR A 180 10.37 -10.64 -20.38
C THR A 180 9.34 -10.14 -19.36
N CYS A 181 8.86 -11.02 -18.49
CA CYS A 181 7.88 -10.67 -17.47
C CYS A 181 8.45 -9.73 -16.39
N GLY A 182 7.96 -8.50 -16.34
CA GLY A 182 8.29 -7.53 -15.30
C GLY A 182 7.56 -7.73 -13.96
N GLY A 183 6.45 -8.48 -13.96
CA GLY A 183 5.64 -8.80 -12.78
C GLY A 183 4.49 -7.82 -12.52
N PHE A 184 4.43 -6.68 -13.21
CA PHE A 184 3.39 -5.67 -12.96
C PHE A 184 2.75 -5.15 -14.25
N GLN A 185 1.44 -4.92 -14.25
CA GLN A 185 0.72 -4.38 -15.41
C GLN A 185 1.14 -2.94 -15.77
N SER A 186 1.44 -2.12 -14.75
CA SER A 186 1.77 -0.69 -14.92
C SER A 186 2.87 -0.23 -13.97
N ALA A 187 3.49 0.92 -14.28
CA ALA A 187 4.43 1.57 -13.38
C ALA A 187 3.80 1.87 -12.01
N GLU A 188 2.53 2.29 -12.01
CA GLU A 188 1.80 2.57 -10.78
C GLU A 188 1.68 1.34 -9.89
N LYS A 189 1.25 0.18 -10.43
CA LYS A 189 1.15 -1.08 -9.68
C LYS A 189 2.51 -1.54 -9.17
N CYS A 190 3.54 -1.42 -10.00
CA CYS A 190 4.91 -1.70 -9.59
C CYS A 190 5.33 -0.82 -8.40
N PHE A 191 5.09 0.49 -8.45
CA PHE A 191 5.40 1.35 -7.31
C PHE A 191 4.50 1.07 -6.09
N GLN A 192 3.24 0.67 -6.26
CA GLN A 192 2.36 0.26 -5.14
C GLN A 192 2.92 -0.92 -4.34
N ARG A 193 3.67 -1.81 -4.99
CA ARG A 193 4.31 -2.94 -4.31
C ARG A 193 5.76 -2.67 -3.91
N CYS A 194 6.53 -2.04 -4.79
CA CYS A 194 7.98 -1.97 -4.70
C CYS A 194 8.54 -0.63 -4.18
N ALA A 195 7.72 0.42 -4.03
CA ALA A 195 8.16 1.71 -3.50
C ALA A 195 8.85 1.61 -2.12
N VAL A 196 8.51 0.57 -1.38
CA VAL A 196 9.13 0.22 -0.11
C VAL A 196 10.66 0.05 -0.20
N LEU A 197 11.17 -0.40 -1.35
CA LEU A 197 12.59 -0.65 -1.63
C LEU A 197 13.37 0.61 -2.06
N VAL A 198 12.69 1.73 -2.32
CA VAL A 198 13.32 2.95 -2.82
C VAL A 198 13.81 3.82 -1.67
N ASP A 199 15.05 4.25 -1.66
CA ASP A 199 15.58 5.05 -0.55
C ASP A 199 15.03 6.47 -0.57
N ASN A 200 15.08 7.13 -1.73
CA ASN A 200 14.55 8.48 -1.89
C ASN A 200 13.04 8.45 -2.20
N LYS A 201 12.22 8.46 -1.15
CA LYS A 201 10.76 8.44 -1.28
C LYS A 201 10.19 9.66 -2.02
N CYS A 202 10.93 10.77 -2.07
CA CYS A 202 10.47 12.04 -2.64
C CYS A 202 10.50 12.07 -4.18
N THR A 203 11.15 11.10 -4.83
CA THR A 203 11.14 10.98 -6.30
C THR A 203 9.97 10.15 -6.81
N LEU A 204 9.29 9.44 -5.91
CA LEU A 204 8.20 8.55 -6.26
C LEU A 204 6.90 9.33 -6.50
N PRO A 205 6.01 8.83 -7.37
CA PRO A 205 4.67 9.39 -7.48
C PRO A 205 3.91 9.23 -6.16
N ILE A 206 3.02 10.19 -5.88
CA ILE A 206 2.07 10.05 -4.77
C ILE A 206 1.10 8.93 -5.11
N GLN A 207 0.90 8.00 -4.18
CA GLN A 207 -0.03 6.90 -4.35
C GLN A 207 -1.18 7.01 -3.33
N ASN A 208 -2.41 6.99 -3.83
CA ASN A 208 -3.61 6.99 -3.00
C ASN A 208 -4.02 5.54 -2.66
N ILE A 209 -3.15 4.81 -1.95
CA ILE A 209 -3.46 3.44 -1.52
C ILE A 209 -4.46 3.52 -0.36
N THR A 210 -5.70 3.13 -0.62
CA THR A 210 -6.77 3.01 0.38
C THR A 210 -7.09 1.56 0.76
N SER A 211 -6.43 0.61 0.11
CA SER A 211 -6.53 -0.81 0.43
C SER A 211 -5.71 -1.08 1.70
N CYS A 212 -6.26 -0.83 2.87
CA CYS A 212 -5.75 -1.28 4.17
C CYS A 212 -6.89 -1.20 5.20
N GLU A 213 -6.66 -1.72 6.41
CA GLU A 213 -7.69 -1.77 7.46
C GLU A 213 -8.28 -0.38 7.76
N LYS A 214 -7.43 0.66 7.79
CA LYS A 214 -7.89 2.02 8.04
C LYS A 214 -7.05 3.06 7.31
N PRO A 215 -7.52 3.57 6.15
CA PRO A 215 -6.93 4.72 5.51
C PRO A 215 -6.96 5.93 6.45
N THR A 216 -5.88 6.69 6.42
CA THR A 216 -5.68 7.86 7.28
C THR A 216 -5.23 9.04 6.43
N LYS A 217 -5.31 10.24 7.01
CA LYS A 217 -4.71 11.42 6.40
C LYS A 217 -3.19 11.26 6.35
N ARG A 218 -2.61 11.38 5.16
CA ARG A 218 -1.17 11.27 4.89
C ARG A 218 -0.72 12.41 3.98
N TYR A 219 0.58 12.50 3.75
CA TYR A 219 1.20 13.56 2.97
C TYR A 219 2.18 12.95 1.99
N GLY A 220 2.10 13.33 0.72
CA GLY A 220 3.03 12.90 -0.33
C GLY A 220 3.69 14.10 -0.97
N PHE A 221 4.94 13.99 -1.37
CA PHE A 221 5.64 15.06 -2.06
C PHE A 221 5.36 15.01 -3.56
N ASN A 222 4.77 16.07 -4.09
CA ASN A 222 4.59 16.26 -5.52
C ASN A 222 5.83 16.97 -6.07
N SER A 223 6.70 16.23 -6.75
CA SER A 223 7.95 16.74 -7.31
C SER A 223 7.72 17.73 -8.46
N GLU A 224 6.69 17.54 -9.28
CA GLU A 224 6.33 18.44 -10.39
C GLU A 224 5.92 19.83 -9.88
N LYS A 225 5.15 19.87 -8.79
CA LYS A 225 4.67 21.12 -8.17
C LYS A 225 5.55 21.59 -7.02
N ASN A 226 6.63 20.86 -6.72
CA ASN A 226 7.57 21.10 -5.64
C ASN A 226 6.89 21.38 -4.29
N ARG A 227 5.90 20.56 -3.90
CA ARG A 227 5.13 20.75 -2.67
C ARG A 227 4.60 19.45 -2.07
N CYS A 228 4.43 19.43 -0.75
CA CYS A 228 3.70 18.35 -0.09
C CYS A 228 2.20 18.53 -0.28
N GLU A 229 1.52 17.47 -0.72
CA GLU A 229 0.07 17.41 -0.91
C GLU A 229 -0.53 16.41 0.09
N GLU A 230 -1.69 16.76 0.66
CA GLU A 230 -2.46 15.91 1.56
C GLU A 230 -3.24 14.86 0.76
N LEU A 231 -3.24 13.61 1.21
CA LEU A 231 -4.01 12.52 0.63
C LEU A 231 -4.68 11.69 1.74
N LEU A 232 -5.74 10.99 1.38
CA LEU A 232 -6.21 9.85 2.17
C LEU A 232 -5.38 8.64 1.74
N GLY A 233 -4.88 7.84 2.67
CA GLY A 233 -4.12 6.66 2.28
C GLY A 233 -3.56 5.85 3.44
N CYS A 234 -2.84 4.80 3.10
CA CYS A 234 -2.22 3.87 4.01
C CYS A 234 -0.72 4.12 4.12
N ALA A 235 -0.08 3.56 5.15
CA ALA A 235 1.37 3.46 5.14
C ALA A 235 1.75 2.41 4.09
N ASP A 236 2.45 2.85 3.05
CA ASP A 236 2.84 2.04 1.89
C ASP A 236 4.36 1.84 1.79
N GLY A 237 5.11 2.45 2.71
CA GLY A 237 6.58 2.47 2.67
C GLY A 237 7.15 3.31 1.53
N GLY A 238 6.33 4.05 0.78
CA GLY A 238 6.68 4.90 -0.36
C GLY A 238 6.58 6.39 -0.05
N ASN A 239 6.03 7.16 -0.99
CA ASN A 239 5.81 8.61 -0.88
C ASN A 239 4.52 8.92 -0.09
N SER A 240 4.46 8.46 1.15
CA SER A 240 3.28 8.56 2.02
C SER A 240 3.67 8.75 3.49
N PHE A 241 3.85 10.00 3.87
CA PHE A 241 4.31 10.43 5.20
C PHE A 241 3.14 10.60 6.16
N GLN A 242 3.37 10.30 7.45
CA GLN A 242 2.32 10.43 8.46
C GLN A 242 2.01 11.89 8.79
N LYS A 243 3.02 12.77 8.70
CA LYS A 243 2.91 14.18 9.09
C LYS A 243 3.40 15.09 7.96
N ALA A 244 2.73 16.21 7.75
CA ALA A 244 3.16 17.21 6.78
C ALA A 244 4.60 17.67 7.02
N LYS A 245 4.99 17.86 8.29
CA LYS A 245 6.36 18.21 8.69
C LYS A 245 7.39 17.21 8.19
N GLU A 246 7.09 15.92 8.25
CA GLU A 246 8.00 14.86 7.80
C GLU A 246 8.23 14.98 6.29
N CYS A 247 7.15 15.05 5.50
CA CYS A 247 7.20 15.30 4.06
C CYS A 247 8.04 16.54 3.72
N TRP A 248 7.71 17.69 4.33
CA TRP A 248 8.43 18.94 4.08
C TRP A 248 9.90 18.86 4.45
N SER A 249 10.23 18.26 5.60
CA SER A 249 11.61 18.15 6.07
C SER A 249 12.48 17.23 5.21
N LEU A 250 11.91 16.16 4.68
CA LEU A 250 12.64 15.16 3.90
C LEU A 250 12.75 15.58 2.43
N CYS A 251 11.65 16.05 1.85
CA CYS A 251 11.56 16.26 0.40
C CYS A 251 11.80 17.70 -0.03
N ALA A 252 11.56 18.68 0.84
CA ALA A 252 11.70 20.09 0.50
C ALA A 252 12.14 20.94 1.70
N PRO A 253 13.30 20.64 2.33
CA PRO A 253 13.77 21.31 3.55
C PRO A 253 14.06 22.80 3.36
N THR A 254 14.25 23.25 2.11
CA THR A 254 14.46 24.66 1.77
C THR A 254 13.17 25.38 1.36
N HIS A 255 12.03 24.68 1.28
CA HIS A 255 10.78 25.30 0.87
C HIS A 255 10.22 26.19 1.99
N ARG A 256 9.60 27.31 1.60
CA ARG A 256 9.08 28.32 2.53
C ARG A 256 8.06 27.79 3.53
N CYS A 257 7.37 26.67 3.23
CA CYS A 257 6.46 26.00 4.18
C CYS A 257 7.19 25.22 5.29
N TYR A 258 8.47 24.87 5.12
CA TYR A 258 9.26 24.26 6.20
C TYR A 258 10.01 25.30 7.04
N MET A 259 10.26 26.49 6.48
CA MET A 259 10.94 27.57 7.19
C MET A 259 10.20 28.02 8.44
N ARG A 260 10.93 28.56 9.41
CA ARG A 260 10.32 29.19 10.59
C ARG A 260 9.41 30.34 10.15
N PRO A 261 8.23 30.50 10.77
CA PRO A 261 7.37 31.64 10.51
C PRO A 261 8.11 32.97 10.65
N ASP A 262 7.99 33.84 9.64
CA ASP A 262 8.54 35.20 9.71
C ASP A 262 7.54 36.14 10.42
N THR A 263 7.24 35.83 11.67
CA THR A 263 6.35 36.66 12.51
C THR A 263 7.12 37.70 13.30
N GLY A 264 8.42 37.50 13.50
CA GLY A 264 9.23 38.29 14.44
C GLY A 264 8.91 37.95 15.91
N ARG A 265 9.55 38.66 16.84
CA ARG A 265 9.45 38.42 18.29
C ARG A 265 8.07 38.72 18.87
N PHE A 266 7.30 39.61 18.25
CA PHE A 266 6.00 40.07 18.74
C PHE A 266 4.90 39.85 17.67
N PRO A 267 4.38 38.61 17.55
CA PRO A 267 3.43 38.24 16.49
C PRO A 267 2.05 38.95 16.60
N ASN A 268 1.78 39.64 17.70
CA ASN A 268 0.51 40.34 17.94
C ASN A 268 0.64 41.88 17.79
N LEU A 269 1.81 42.41 17.42
CA LEU A 269 2.06 43.84 17.31
C LEU A 269 2.10 44.30 15.84
N GLY A 270 1.19 45.17 15.45
CA GLY A 270 1.17 45.78 14.11
C GLY A 270 -0.23 46.10 13.60
N PHE A 271 -0.29 46.70 12.41
CA PHE A 271 -1.53 47.20 11.81
C PHE A 271 -2.08 46.31 10.70
N VAL A 272 -1.24 45.42 10.14
CA VAL A 272 -1.61 44.56 9.02
C VAL A 272 -1.61 43.10 9.46
N THR A 273 -2.70 42.38 9.19
CA THR A 273 -2.75 40.92 9.38
C THR A 273 -2.04 40.23 8.22
N ARG A 274 -1.14 39.29 8.53
CA ARG A 274 -0.49 38.40 7.56
C ARG A 274 -0.56 36.96 8.07
N TYR A 275 -0.37 36.01 7.18
CA TYR A 275 -0.51 34.59 7.49
C TYR A 275 0.81 33.86 7.38
N TYR A 276 0.97 32.75 8.09
CA TYR A 276 2.14 31.89 8.02
C TYR A 276 1.70 30.44 8.25
N TYR A 277 2.50 29.51 7.78
CA TYR A 277 2.22 28.09 7.96
C TYR A 277 3.01 27.51 9.14
N ASP A 278 2.31 26.98 10.13
CA ASP A 278 2.90 26.18 11.21
C ASP A 278 2.96 24.72 10.74
N VAL A 279 4.15 24.29 10.31
CA VAL A 279 4.41 22.93 9.82
C VAL A 279 4.19 21.86 10.89
N THR A 280 4.37 22.18 12.18
CA THR A 280 4.24 21.20 13.27
C THR A 280 2.77 20.90 13.56
N LYS A 281 1.93 21.94 13.52
CA LYS A 281 0.47 21.81 13.68
C LYS A 281 -0.26 21.55 12.37
N ASN A 282 0.43 21.68 11.23
CA ASN A 282 -0.15 21.69 9.89
C ASN A 282 -1.32 22.68 9.76
N VAL A 283 -1.15 23.93 10.17
CA VAL A 283 -2.20 24.98 10.09
C VAL A 283 -1.63 26.30 9.59
N CYS A 284 -2.45 27.04 8.85
CA CYS A 284 -2.17 28.43 8.52
C CYS A 284 -2.70 29.32 9.65
N SER A 285 -1.81 30.03 10.32
CA SER A 285 -2.12 30.95 11.42
C SER A 285 -1.84 32.39 11.00
N SER A 286 -2.39 33.36 11.74
CA SER A 286 -2.18 34.78 11.49
C SER A 286 -1.19 35.41 12.47
N ALA A 287 -0.50 36.46 12.03
CA ALA A 287 0.26 37.39 12.84
C ALA A 287 -0.02 38.83 12.41
N LYS A 288 0.14 39.78 13.33
CA LYS A 288 0.16 41.22 13.05
C LYS A 288 1.57 41.65 12.68
N LYS A 289 1.67 42.49 11.65
CA LYS A 289 2.93 43.04 11.13
C LYS A 289 2.80 44.57 11.00
N ILE A 290 3.90 45.26 11.23
CA ILE A 290 3.99 46.73 11.05
C ILE A 290 4.07 47.08 9.56
N ARG A 291 4.81 46.29 8.78
CA ARG A 291 4.98 46.49 7.32
C ARG A 291 4.05 45.56 6.57
N SER A 292 3.51 46.04 5.44
CA SER A 292 2.68 45.25 4.51
C SER A 292 3.51 44.31 3.63
N LYS A 293 4.81 44.53 3.50
CA LYS A 293 5.66 43.72 2.60
C LYS A 293 5.66 42.25 3.02
N VAL A 294 5.36 41.37 2.05
CA VAL A 294 5.52 39.91 2.17
C VAL A 294 6.62 39.46 1.23
N PRO A 295 7.81 39.11 1.74
CA PRO A 295 8.85 38.53 0.91
C PRO A 295 8.40 37.14 0.43
N GLY A 296 8.29 36.95 -0.89
CA GLY A 296 7.80 35.69 -1.50
C GLY A 296 8.62 34.43 -1.21
N ASN A 297 9.79 34.58 -0.58
CA ASN A 297 10.70 33.50 -0.19
C ASN A 297 10.65 33.17 1.32
N THR A 298 9.85 33.87 2.12
CA THR A 298 9.73 33.64 3.57
C THR A 298 8.45 32.87 3.92
N ASN A 299 8.33 32.30 5.12
CA ASN A 299 7.07 31.71 5.59
C ASN A 299 6.10 32.82 6.06
N LEU A 300 5.60 33.61 5.11
CA LEU A 300 4.66 34.70 5.32
C LEU A 300 3.80 34.88 4.06
N PHE A 301 2.50 35.08 4.21
CA PHE A 301 1.51 35.11 3.14
C PHE A 301 0.56 36.29 3.32
N GLU A 302 -0.02 36.74 2.22
CA GLU A 302 -0.95 37.87 2.21
C GLU A 302 -2.30 37.48 2.80
N SER A 303 -2.78 36.27 2.49
CA SER A 303 -4.08 35.77 2.91
C SER A 303 -4.00 34.32 3.44
N ALA A 304 -5.05 33.91 4.16
CA ALA A 304 -5.17 32.55 4.67
C ALA A 304 -5.27 31.54 3.52
N GLU A 305 -6.01 31.92 2.47
CA GLU A 305 -6.24 31.13 1.27
C GLU A 305 -4.93 30.89 0.52
N GLN A 306 -4.11 31.93 0.35
CA GLN A 306 -2.79 31.79 -0.26
C GLN A 306 -1.90 30.84 0.54
N CYS A 307 -1.89 30.97 1.87
CA CYS A 307 -1.15 30.04 2.74
C CYS A 307 -1.64 28.60 2.56
N GLN A 308 -2.95 28.37 2.54
CA GLN A 308 -3.54 27.03 2.40
C GLN A 308 -3.22 26.42 1.02
N GLN A 309 -3.36 27.19 -0.05
CA GLN A 309 -3.08 26.71 -1.41
C GLN A 309 -1.60 26.31 -1.62
N VAL A 310 -0.67 27.01 -0.97
CA VAL A 310 0.77 26.75 -1.11
C VAL A 310 1.24 25.65 -0.17
N CYS A 311 0.83 25.67 1.11
CA CYS A 311 1.38 24.80 2.14
C CYS A 311 0.48 23.66 2.60
N LYS A 312 -0.79 23.65 2.18
CA LYS A 312 -1.81 22.64 2.54
C LYS A 312 -2.61 22.18 1.31
N ALA A 313 -1.95 22.06 0.18
CA ALA A 313 -2.59 21.57 -1.04
C ALA A 313 -3.08 20.13 -0.84
N GLU A 314 -4.21 19.78 -1.46
CA GLU A 314 -4.73 18.41 -1.51
C GLU A 314 -4.32 17.74 -2.82
N TYR A 315 -3.97 16.45 -2.74
CA TYR A 315 -3.66 15.64 -3.90
C TYR A 315 -4.96 15.32 -4.65
N LYS A 316 -5.04 15.71 -5.92
CA LYS A 316 -6.23 15.54 -6.77
C LYS A 316 -6.16 14.34 -7.70
N GLY A 317 -5.22 13.41 -7.46
CA GLY A 317 -4.89 12.36 -8.42
C GLY A 317 -4.05 12.91 -9.58
N ASN A 318 -3.37 12.00 -10.28
CA ASN A 318 -2.84 12.31 -11.60
C ASN A 318 -4.04 12.32 -12.56
N ARG A 319 -4.32 13.46 -13.20
CA ARG A 319 -5.42 13.60 -14.18
C ARG A 319 -5.12 12.89 -15.52
N GLU A 320 -4.15 12.00 -15.54
CA GLU A 320 -3.76 11.28 -16.74
C GLU A 320 -3.72 9.80 -16.43
N HIS A 321 -4.88 9.15 -16.66
CA HIS A 321 -5.05 7.86 -17.33
C HIS A 321 -6.50 7.79 -17.81
#